data_AF-A0AAW0KLL0-F1
#
_entry.id   AF-A0AAW0KLL0-F1
#
_cell.length_a   1.000
_cell.length_b   1.000
_cell.length_c   1.000
_cell.angle_alpha   90.00
_cell.angle_beta   90.00
_cell.angle_gamma   90.00
#
_symmetry.space_group_name_H-M   'P 1'
#
loop_
_entity.id
_entity.type
_entity.pdbx_description
1 polymer ?
#
loop_
_entity_poly.entity_id
_entity_poly.type
_entity_poly.pdbx_seq_one_letter_code
_entity_poly.pdbx_strand_id
1 'polypeptide(L)'
;MKKAALPAIVSKGVWLFTNLWWFSQSNPKDYRQTHPEVTVLDPPDAIQHLRNRQFMLQAVADLNLSDSYGKVGVPRQLVIKKDASSIPDAVTKSGLILPLVAKPLIADGSAKSHELSLAFDQNSLQKLEPPLVLQEFVNHGGVLFKVYIVGETIKVVRRFSLPDDVCKKELSKNAGVYHVPRVSCAAASADDANLDPRVAELPPRPLLEKLAKELRNRLGLRLFNLDIIREHGSRDRFYVIDINYFPGYGKMPGYEHIFTDFLLNLVQGKYKKRSC
;
A
#
# COMPACT_ATOMS: atom_id res chain seq x y z
N MET A 1 -3.24 29.34 -22.04
CA MET A 1 -4.06 29.13 -20.83
C MET A 1 -4.52 27.67 -20.79
N LYS A 2 -3.79 26.79 -20.09
CA LYS A 2 -4.21 25.40 -19.86
C LYS A 2 -5.13 25.38 -18.63
N LYS A 3 -6.33 24.82 -18.76
CA LYS A 3 -7.26 24.57 -17.65
C LYS A 3 -6.54 23.70 -16.60
N ALA A 4 -6.21 24.28 -15.45
CA ALA A 4 -5.74 23.53 -14.29
C ALA A 4 -6.92 22.72 -13.75
N ALA A 5 -6.86 21.39 -13.88
CA ALA A 5 -7.81 20.51 -13.23
C ALA A 5 -7.66 20.68 -11.72
N LEU A 6 -8.72 21.10 -11.02
CA LEU A 6 -8.78 21.12 -9.56
C LEU A 6 -8.64 19.70 -9.01
N PRO A 7 -7.64 19.37 -8.17
CA PRO A 7 -7.53 18.08 -7.50
C PRO A 7 -8.00 18.16 -6.04
N ALA A 8 -8.76 19.19 -5.69
CA ALA A 8 -9.41 19.33 -4.40
C ALA A 8 -10.92 19.21 -4.61
N ILE A 9 -11.53 18.21 -3.99
CA ILE A 9 -12.98 18.22 -3.81
C ILE A 9 -13.24 19.12 -2.61
N VAL A 10 -13.70 20.34 -2.88
CA VAL A 10 -14.27 21.22 -1.86
C VAL A 10 -15.76 20.93 -1.83
N SER A 11 -16.22 20.20 -0.83
CA SER A 11 -17.66 20.03 -0.57
C SER A 11 -17.92 20.24 0.90
N LYS A 12 -18.81 21.19 1.22
CA LYS A 12 -19.33 21.48 2.56
C LYS A 12 -18.26 21.50 3.67
N GLY A 13 -17.16 22.22 3.47
CA GLY A 13 -16.15 22.44 4.51
C GLY A 13 -15.20 21.27 4.77
N VAL A 14 -15.06 20.32 3.84
CA VAL A 14 -13.97 19.32 3.86
C VAL A 14 -13.03 19.59 2.69
N TRP A 15 -11.73 19.58 2.98
CA TRP A 15 -10.66 19.66 1.99
C TRP A 15 -9.92 18.32 1.93
N LEU A 16 -10.00 17.68 0.76
CA LEU A 16 -9.39 16.39 0.47
C LEU A 16 -8.14 16.60 -0.39
N PHE A 17 -7.00 16.12 0.10
CA PHE A 17 -5.79 16.03 -0.70
C PHE A 17 -5.79 14.74 -1.53
N THR A 18 -5.91 14.87 -2.84
CA THR A 18 -5.93 13.70 -3.74
C THR A 18 -4.59 13.40 -4.40
N ASN A 19 -3.59 14.29 -4.25
CA ASN A 19 -2.27 14.14 -4.86
C ASN A 19 -1.16 14.72 -3.99
N LEU A 20 -0.07 13.94 -3.84
CA LEU A 20 1.15 14.32 -3.12
C LEU A 20 1.89 15.52 -3.73
N TRP A 21 1.63 15.85 -5.01
CA TRP A 21 2.25 16.97 -5.74
C TRP A 21 1.87 18.36 -5.19
N TRP A 22 0.67 18.55 -4.64
CA TRP A 22 0.24 19.88 -4.17
C TRP A 22 0.94 20.36 -2.90
N PHE A 23 1.53 19.43 -2.14
CA PHE A 23 2.38 19.77 -1.01
C PHE A 23 3.63 20.58 -1.41
N SER A 24 4.04 20.59 -2.68
CA SER A 24 5.23 21.33 -3.11
C SER A 24 4.94 22.74 -3.64
N GLN A 25 3.67 23.12 -3.86
CA GLN A 25 3.32 24.35 -4.59
C GLN A 25 2.53 25.37 -3.73
N SER A 26 1.83 24.94 -2.70
CA SER A 26 1.00 25.81 -1.84
C SER A 26 1.03 25.30 -0.41
N ASN A 27 1.41 26.15 0.56
CA ASN A 27 1.59 25.75 1.95
C ASN A 27 0.23 25.41 2.60
N PRO A 28 -0.09 24.11 2.81
CA PRO A 28 -1.35 23.68 3.44
C PRO A 28 -1.57 24.26 4.82
N LYS A 29 -0.47 24.60 5.50
CA LYS A 29 -0.50 25.16 6.85
C LYS A 29 -1.08 26.56 6.84
N ASP A 30 -0.77 27.37 5.82
CA ASP A 30 -1.26 28.75 5.71
C ASP A 30 -2.76 28.77 5.43
N TYR A 31 -3.25 27.91 4.53
CA TYR A 31 -4.69 27.78 4.27
C TYR A 31 -5.47 27.31 5.51
N ARG A 32 -4.92 26.38 6.30
CA ARG A 32 -5.54 25.92 7.54
C ARG A 32 -5.60 27.01 8.62
N GLN A 33 -4.59 27.89 8.67
CA GLN A 33 -4.59 29.00 9.62
C GLN A 33 -5.67 30.03 9.29
N THR A 34 -5.93 30.28 7.99
CA THR A 34 -6.97 31.24 7.56
C THR A 34 -8.37 30.64 7.47
N HIS A 35 -8.50 29.31 7.45
CA HIS A 35 -9.77 28.59 7.33
C HIS A 35 -9.96 27.48 8.39
N PRO A 36 -10.03 27.81 9.70
CA PRO A 36 -10.17 26.82 10.77
C PRO A 36 -11.50 26.04 10.74
N GLU A 37 -12.52 26.55 10.04
CA GLU A 37 -13.78 25.88 9.77
C GLU A 37 -13.61 24.65 8.86
N VAL A 38 -12.62 24.67 7.98
CA VAL A 38 -12.37 23.61 7.00
C VAL A 38 -11.72 22.40 7.66
N THR A 39 -12.29 21.22 7.42
CA THR A 39 -11.71 19.94 7.82
C THR A 39 -10.66 19.52 6.82
N VAL A 40 -9.40 19.47 7.23
CA VAL A 40 -8.33 18.91 6.41
C VAL A 40 -8.26 17.40 6.61
N LEU A 41 -8.37 16.64 5.51
CA LEU A 41 -8.38 15.18 5.54
C LEU A 41 -7.52 14.61 4.41
N ASP A 42 -6.47 13.83 4.66
CA ASP A 42 -5.82 13.60 5.96
C ASP A 42 -4.81 14.72 6.27
N PRO A 43 -4.28 14.83 7.50
CA PRO A 43 -3.28 15.84 7.84
C PRO A 43 -2.01 15.75 6.96
N PRO A 44 -1.49 16.88 6.43
CA PRO A 44 -0.28 16.95 5.61
C PRO A 44 0.95 16.19 6.16
N ASP A 45 1.18 16.32 7.45
CA ASP A 45 2.26 15.71 8.20
C ASP A 45 2.13 14.18 8.25
N ALA A 46 0.92 13.68 8.47
CA ALA A 46 0.62 12.25 8.41
C ALA A 46 0.88 11.66 7.01
N ILE A 47 0.49 12.40 5.96
CA ILE A 47 0.68 11.98 4.57
C ILE A 47 2.17 11.94 4.20
N GLN A 48 2.97 12.88 4.71
CA GLN A 48 4.40 12.96 4.40
C GLN A 48 5.16 11.71 4.83
N HIS A 49 4.75 11.04 5.92
CA HIS A 49 5.35 9.80 6.39
C HIS A 49 5.24 8.65 5.37
N LEU A 50 4.25 8.69 4.46
CA LEU A 50 4.07 7.66 3.44
C LEU A 50 4.95 7.83 2.19
N ARG A 51 5.69 8.93 2.04
CA ARG A 51 6.58 9.14 0.88
C ARG A 51 7.79 8.20 0.85
N ASN A 52 8.11 7.59 1.99
CA ASN A 52 9.23 6.67 2.14
C ASN A 52 8.69 5.29 2.54
N ARG A 53 8.84 4.32 1.63
CA ARG A 53 8.33 2.94 1.80
C ARG A 53 8.86 2.25 3.07
N GLN A 54 10.03 2.65 3.58
CA GLN A 54 10.57 2.11 4.83
C GLN A 54 9.66 2.44 6.02
N PHE A 55 9.29 3.70 6.20
CA PHE A 55 8.46 4.12 7.33
C PHE A 55 7.05 3.52 7.26
N MET A 56 6.53 3.42 6.04
CA MET A 56 5.21 2.89 5.75
C MET A 56 5.01 1.47 6.29
N LEU A 57 5.92 0.54 5.96
CA LEU A 57 5.82 -0.85 6.41
C LEU A 57 6.35 -1.05 7.84
N GLN A 58 7.20 -0.14 8.34
CA GLN A 58 7.65 -0.18 9.73
C GLN A 58 6.47 -0.08 10.71
N ALA A 59 5.48 0.76 10.41
CA ALA A 59 4.28 0.90 11.24
C ALA A 59 3.51 -0.42 11.39
N VAL A 60 3.56 -1.32 10.40
CA VAL A 60 2.98 -2.66 10.48
C VAL A 60 3.91 -3.61 11.24
N ALA A 61 5.21 -3.56 10.96
CA ALA A 61 6.21 -4.40 11.63
C ALA A 61 6.18 -4.23 13.15
N ASP A 62 6.01 -3.00 13.62
CA ASP A 62 5.98 -2.64 15.05
C ASP A 62 4.69 -3.08 15.77
N LEU A 63 3.64 -3.48 15.04
CA LEU A 63 2.38 -3.92 15.65
C LEU A 63 2.47 -5.29 16.29
N ASN A 64 3.36 -6.16 15.79
CA ASN A 64 3.44 -7.58 16.15
C ASN A 64 2.04 -8.21 16.34
N LEU A 65 1.14 -7.97 15.38
CA LEU A 65 -0.27 -8.32 15.48
C LEU A 65 -0.43 -9.84 15.29
N SER A 66 -0.65 -10.54 16.39
CA SER A 66 -0.95 -11.97 16.41
C SER A 66 -2.11 -12.21 17.36
N ASP A 67 -3.21 -12.78 16.88
CA ASP A 67 -4.35 -13.16 17.71
C ASP A 67 -5.07 -14.41 17.18
N SER A 68 -6.24 -14.71 17.72
CA SER A 68 -7.04 -15.89 17.36
C SER A 68 -7.45 -15.94 15.89
N TYR A 69 -7.37 -14.82 15.16
CA TYR A 69 -7.72 -14.73 13.74
C TYR A 69 -6.51 -14.83 12.82
N GLY A 70 -5.30 -14.87 13.37
CA GLY A 70 -4.05 -15.07 12.65
C GLY A 70 -2.98 -14.04 12.99
N LYS A 71 -1.91 -14.06 12.19
CA LYS A 71 -0.75 -13.21 12.33
C LYS A 71 -0.59 -12.31 11.11
N VAL A 72 -0.38 -11.02 11.36
CA VAL A 72 -0.05 -10.03 10.34
C VAL A 72 1.39 -9.57 10.53
N GLY A 73 2.16 -9.59 9.45
CA GLY A 73 3.52 -9.04 9.44
C GLY A 73 3.84 -8.32 8.15
N VAL A 74 5.12 -8.07 7.95
CA VAL A 74 5.70 -7.60 6.68
C VAL A 74 6.79 -8.61 6.26
N PRO A 75 6.97 -8.89 4.97
CA PRO A 75 8.08 -9.72 4.53
C PRO A 75 9.40 -9.02 4.88
N ARG A 76 10.48 -9.79 5.08
CA ARG A 76 11.78 -9.20 5.39
C ARG A 76 12.22 -8.32 4.24
N GLN A 77 12.86 -7.21 4.58
CA GLN A 77 13.22 -6.20 3.60
C GLN A 77 14.51 -5.48 3.96
N LEU A 78 15.18 -4.94 2.93
CA LEU A 78 16.43 -4.20 3.02
C LEU A 78 16.35 -2.95 2.15
N VAL A 79 16.80 -1.81 2.69
CA VAL A 79 16.86 -0.54 1.96
C VAL A 79 18.26 -0.32 1.39
N ILE A 80 18.35 -0.13 0.08
CA ILE A 80 19.59 0.24 -0.60
C ILE A 80 19.46 1.68 -1.09
N LYS A 81 20.33 2.58 -0.61
CA LYS A 81 20.20 4.02 -0.86
C LYS A 81 20.98 4.55 -2.05
N LYS A 82 22.18 4.02 -2.34
CA LYS A 82 23.09 4.65 -3.31
C LYS A 82 23.93 3.69 -4.14
N ASP A 83 24.63 2.75 -3.51
CA ASP A 83 25.62 1.94 -4.21
C ASP A 83 24.98 0.66 -4.78
N ALA A 84 24.87 0.59 -6.11
CA ALA A 84 24.33 -0.57 -6.81
C ALA A 84 25.27 -1.78 -6.72
N SER A 85 26.59 -1.54 -6.66
CA SER A 85 27.60 -2.61 -6.69
C SER A 85 27.62 -3.44 -5.39
N SER A 86 27.22 -2.84 -4.26
CA SER A 86 27.12 -3.54 -2.97
C SER A 86 25.79 -4.25 -2.73
N ILE A 87 24.84 -4.21 -3.67
CA ILE A 87 23.53 -4.89 -3.50
C ILE A 87 23.70 -6.41 -3.20
N PRO A 88 24.48 -7.18 -3.97
CA PRO A 88 24.67 -8.62 -3.71
C PRO A 88 25.22 -8.91 -2.31
N ASP A 89 26.26 -8.17 -1.90
CA ASP A 89 26.91 -8.33 -0.59
C ASP A 89 25.97 -7.93 0.54
N ALA A 90 25.23 -6.83 0.37
CA ALA A 90 24.25 -6.35 1.35
C ALA A 90 23.11 -7.38 1.54
N VAL A 91 22.61 -7.96 0.44
CA VAL A 91 21.61 -9.03 0.48
C VAL A 91 22.15 -10.26 1.23
N THR A 92 23.36 -10.70 0.88
CA THR A 92 24.00 -11.86 1.52
C THR A 92 24.22 -11.62 3.03
N LYS A 93 24.75 -10.45 3.40
CA LYS A 93 24.98 -10.07 4.80
C LYS A 93 23.69 -9.93 5.61
N SER A 94 22.61 -9.47 4.97
CA SER A 94 21.30 -9.38 5.60
C SER A 94 20.58 -10.73 5.72
N GLY A 95 21.07 -11.76 5.02
CA GLY A 95 20.48 -13.08 4.96
C GLY A 95 19.09 -13.11 4.33
N LEU A 96 18.76 -12.16 3.44
CA LEU A 96 17.51 -12.19 2.67
C LEU A 96 17.54 -13.35 1.66
N ILE A 97 16.38 -13.97 1.43
CA ILE A 97 16.26 -15.14 0.57
C ILE A 97 15.64 -14.74 -0.78
N LEU A 98 16.26 -15.18 -1.87
CA LEU A 98 15.74 -14.97 -3.22
C LEU A 98 14.51 -15.86 -3.50
N PRO A 99 13.55 -15.41 -4.33
CA PRO A 99 13.59 -14.16 -5.09
C PRO A 99 13.17 -12.92 -4.27
N LEU A 100 13.69 -11.76 -4.68
CA LEU A 100 13.43 -10.47 -4.03
C LEU A 100 12.68 -9.52 -4.96
N VAL A 101 11.58 -8.95 -4.46
CA VAL A 101 10.87 -7.85 -5.12
C VAL A 101 11.61 -6.55 -4.84
N ALA A 102 12.13 -5.92 -5.90
CA ALA A 102 12.73 -4.61 -5.87
C ALA A 102 11.67 -3.54 -6.16
N LYS A 103 11.58 -2.56 -5.25
CA LYS A 103 10.65 -1.42 -5.34
C LYS A 103 11.45 -0.12 -5.20
N PRO A 104 11.22 0.93 -6.01
CA PRO A 104 11.83 2.25 -5.79
C PRO A 104 11.62 2.73 -4.35
N LEU A 105 12.61 3.34 -3.71
CA LEU A 105 12.46 3.77 -2.30
C LEU A 105 11.45 4.92 -2.16
N ILE A 106 11.41 5.79 -3.17
CA ILE A 106 10.55 6.97 -3.21
C ILE A 106 9.20 6.58 -3.82
N ALA A 107 8.14 6.79 -3.04
CA ALA A 107 6.75 6.66 -3.50
C ALA A 107 6.16 8.06 -3.70
N ASP A 108 6.48 8.70 -4.83
CA ASP A 108 6.05 10.06 -5.17
C ASP A 108 4.83 10.11 -6.11
N GLY A 109 4.30 8.95 -6.51
CA GLY A 109 3.16 8.83 -7.42
C GLY A 109 3.53 9.03 -8.91
N SER A 110 4.82 9.16 -9.24
CA SER A 110 5.28 9.14 -10.64
C SER A 110 5.16 7.74 -11.23
N ALA A 111 5.03 7.64 -12.56
CA ALA A 111 4.99 6.34 -13.24
C ALA A 111 6.25 5.48 -12.96
N LYS A 112 7.40 6.11 -12.69
CA LYS A 112 8.66 5.45 -12.32
C LYS A 112 8.65 4.91 -10.88
N SER A 113 7.91 5.52 -9.96
CA SER A 113 7.81 5.04 -8.56
C SER A 113 7.05 3.71 -8.37
N HIS A 114 6.38 3.24 -9.43
CA HIS A 114 5.58 2.02 -9.46
C HIS A 114 6.20 0.89 -10.29
N GLU A 115 7.42 1.07 -10.81
CA GLU A 115 8.12 -0.03 -11.47
C GLU A 115 8.53 -1.08 -10.44
N LEU A 116 8.11 -2.33 -10.67
CA LEU A 116 8.42 -3.46 -9.81
C LEU A 116 9.29 -4.44 -10.60
N SER A 117 10.41 -4.83 -9.99
CA SER A 117 11.34 -5.77 -10.60
C SER A 117 11.52 -6.97 -9.67
N LEU A 118 11.63 -8.16 -10.23
CA LEU A 118 11.89 -9.38 -9.46
C LEU A 118 13.32 -9.86 -9.76
N ALA A 119 14.12 -9.98 -8.71
CA ALA A 119 15.48 -10.51 -8.77
C ALA A 119 15.50 -11.96 -8.26
N PHE A 120 15.93 -12.90 -9.11
CA PHE A 120 15.91 -14.34 -8.80
C PHE A 120 17.27 -14.92 -8.42
N ASP A 121 18.35 -14.25 -8.82
CA ASP A 121 19.71 -14.69 -8.62
C ASP A 121 20.64 -13.49 -8.33
N GLN A 122 21.89 -13.79 -8.00
CA GLN A 122 22.90 -12.78 -7.71
C GLN A 122 23.19 -11.88 -8.93
N ASN A 123 23.11 -12.43 -10.15
CA ASN A 123 23.29 -11.66 -11.38
C ASN A 123 22.19 -10.63 -11.60
N SER A 124 20.96 -10.95 -11.19
CA SER A 124 19.81 -10.05 -11.24
C SER A 124 20.00 -8.88 -10.27
N LEU A 125 20.57 -9.12 -9.09
CA LEU A 125 20.82 -8.07 -8.09
C LEU A 125 21.78 -6.98 -8.61
N GLN A 126 22.76 -7.35 -9.42
CA GLN A 126 23.73 -6.41 -10.03
C GLN A 126 23.10 -5.46 -11.04
N LYS A 127 21.91 -5.78 -11.56
CA LYS A 127 21.19 -4.98 -12.57
C LYS A 127 20.19 -3.99 -11.93
N LEU A 128 20.10 -3.95 -10.61
CA LEU A 128 19.14 -3.10 -9.91
C LEU A 128 19.72 -1.70 -9.64
N GLU A 129 18.87 -0.67 -9.78
CA GLU A 129 19.28 0.72 -9.59
C GLU A 129 18.67 1.32 -8.31
N PRO A 130 19.48 1.70 -7.31
CA PRO A 130 19.02 2.39 -6.12
C PRO A 130 18.63 3.87 -6.41
N PRO A 131 17.83 4.52 -5.53
CA PRO A 131 17.40 4.04 -4.22
C PRO A 131 16.19 3.10 -4.31
N LEU A 132 16.27 1.96 -3.63
CA LEU A 132 15.25 0.90 -3.67
C LEU A 132 15.08 0.20 -2.32
N VAL A 133 13.97 -0.53 -2.19
CA VAL A 133 13.69 -1.51 -1.16
C VAL A 133 13.68 -2.88 -1.82
N LEU A 134 14.46 -3.82 -1.29
CA LEU A 134 14.37 -5.24 -1.59
C LEU A 134 13.49 -5.89 -0.55
N GLN A 135 12.49 -6.65 -0.97
CA GLN A 135 11.57 -7.35 -0.09
C GLN A 135 11.47 -8.82 -0.51
N GLU A 136 11.51 -9.74 0.45
CA GLU A 136 11.34 -11.17 0.17
C GLU A 136 10.01 -11.43 -0.53
N PHE A 137 10.07 -12.21 -1.61
CA PHE A 137 8.87 -12.71 -2.26
C PHE A 137 8.28 -13.86 -1.43
N VAL A 138 7.04 -13.68 -0.98
CA VAL A 138 6.29 -14.73 -0.28
C VAL A 138 5.33 -15.35 -1.28
N ASN A 139 5.41 -16.67 -1.49
CA ASN A 139 4.42 -17.39 -2.28
C ASN A 139 3.04 -17.20 -1.64
N HIS A 140 2.04 -16.87 -2.45
CA HIS A 140 0.70 -16.46 -2.00
C HIS A 140 -0.42 -16.88 -2.96
N GLY A 141 -0.18 -17.87 -3.84
CA GLY A 141 -1.19 -18.42 -4.72
C GLY A 141 -1.67 -17.47 -5.82
N GLY A 142 -0.93 -16.40 -6.09
CA GLY A 142 -1.29 -15.41 -7.11
C GLY A 142 -2.52 -14.56 -6.78
N VAL A 143 -2.87 -14.41 -5.50
CA VAL A 143 -4.01 -13.58 -5.05
C VAL A 143 -3.56 -12.50 -4.07
N LEU A 144 -3.98 -11.27 -4.34
CA LEU A 144 -3.79 -10.11 -3.50
C LEU A 144 -5.14 -9.65 -2.94
N PHE A 145 -5.20 -9.37 -1.65
CA PHE A 145 -6.34 -8.74 -0.99
C PHE A 145 -6.09 -7.24 -0.86
N LYS A 146 -6.81 -6.46 -1.68
CA LYS A 146 -6.79 -5.00 -1.59
C LYS A 146 -7.82 -4.56 -0.55
N VAL A 147 -7.34 -4.12 0.61
CA VAL A 147 -8.18 -3.71 1.75
C VAL A 147 -8.29 -2.20 1.78
N TYR A 148 -9.40 -1.67 1.29
CA TYR A 148 -9.72 -0.24 1.33
C TYR A 148 -10.23 0.15 2.74
N ILE A 149 -9.69 1.24 3.27
CA ILE A 149 -10.02 1.78 4.59
C ILE A 149 -10.52 3.21 4.39
N VAL A 150 -11.80 3.43 4.72
CA VAL A 150 -12.48 4.73 4.66
C VAL A 150 -13.06 5.03 6.02
N GLY A 151 -12.31 5.76 6.85
CA GLY A 151 -12.70 6.00 8.23
C GLY A 151 -12.72 4.71 9.05
N GLU A 152 -13.88 4.27 9.50
CA GLU A 152 -14.08 2.97 10.19
C GLU A 152 -14.46 1.85 9.19
N THR A 153 -14.82 2.21 7.96
CA THR A 153 -15.34 1.27 6.98
C THR A 153 -14.19 0.53 6.30
N ILE A 154 -14.33 -0.79 6.20
CA ILE A 154 -13.37 -1.67 5.52
C ILE A 154 -14.07 -2.35 4.35
N LYS A 155 -13.44 -2.31 3.18
CA LYS A 155 -13.88 -3.06 2.00
C LYS A 155 -12.71 -3.82 1.40
N VAL A 156 -12.88 -5.12 1.21
CA VAL A 156 -11.85 -5.99 0.61
C VAL A 156 -12.24 -6.34 -0.81
N VAL A 157 -11.27 -6.29 -1.71
CA VAL A 157 -11.38 -6.71 -3.12
C VAL A 157 -10.24 -7.65 -3.44
N ARG A 158 -10.52 -8.77 -4.12
CA ARG A 158 -9.47 -9.67 -4.61
C ARG A 158 -8.89 -9.15 -5.93
N ARG A 159 -7.57 -9.27 -6.07
CA ARG A 159 -6.84 -8.99 -7.30
C ARG A 159 -5.97 -10.19 -7.65
N PHE A 160 -5.79 -10.45 -8.93
CA PHE A 160 -4.71 -11.34 -9.35
C PHE A 160 -3.37 -10.72 -8.96
N SER A 161 -2.38 -11.55 -8.68
CA SER A 161 -1.04 -11.15 -8.27
C SER A 161 0.00 -11.99 -9.00
N LEU A 162 1.26 -11.83 -8.66
CA LEU A 162 2.33 -12.67 -9.16
C LEU A 162 2.09 -14.13 -8.74
N PRO A 163 2.12 -15.11 -9.67
CA PRO A 163 1.94 -16.52 -9.34
C PRO A 163 3.07 -17.03 -8.46
N ASP A 164 2.89 -18.18 -7.82
CA ASP A 164 3.97 -18.83 -7.11
C ASP A 164 5.02 -19.39 -8.06
N ASP A 165 6.20 -19.70 -7.51
CA ASP A 165 7.27 -20.35 -8.26
C ASP A 165 7.65 -19.58 -9.54
N VAL A 166 7.55 -18.24 -9.52
CA VAL A 166 8.01 -17.38 -10.64
C VAL A 166 9.43 -17.77 -11.09
N CYS A 167 10.25 -18.29 -10.16
CA CYS A 167 11.54 -18.93 -10.41
C CYS A 167 11.51 -20.05 -11.48
N LYS A 168 10.66 -21.08 -11.40
CA LYS A 168 10.93 -22.35 -12.11
C LYS A 168 10.70 -22.30 -13.62
N LYS A 169 9.74 -21.52 -14.10
CA LYS A 169 9.42 -21.45 -15.54
C LYS A 169 10.25 -20.40 -16.29
N GLU A 170 10.57 -19.27 -15.65
CA GLU A 170 11.28 -18.15 -16.28
C GLU A 170 12.82 -18.27 -16.20
N LEU A 171 13.37 -18.90 -15.14
CA LEU A 171 14.82 -19.18 -15.03
C LEU A 171 15.36 -20.04 -16.19
N SER A 172 14.49 -20.82 -16.84
CA SER A 172 14.87 -21.62 -18.01
C SER A 172 14.98 -20.81 -19.30
N LYS A 173 14.48 -19.56 -19.33
CA LYS A 173 14.38 -18.76 -20.57
C LYS A 173 15.15 -17.44 -20.54
N ASN A 174 15.31 -16.79 -19.39
CA ASN A 174 15.95 -15.47 -19.30
C ASN A 174 16.89 -15.37 -18.09
N ALA A 175 18.20 -15.19 -18.33
CA ALA A 175 19.15 -14.81 -17.27
C ALA A 175 19.02 -13.30 -16.96
N GLY A 176 18.31 -12.93 -15.89
CA GLY A 176 18.26 -11.53 -15.44
C GLY A 176 17.02 -11.10 -14.66
N VAL A 177 16.91 -9.77 -14.49
CA VAL A 177 15.79 -9.12 -13.81
C VAL A 177 14.52 -9.23 -14.65
N TYR A 178 13.45 -9.74 -14.04
CA TYR A 178 12.13 -9.72 -14.65
C TYR A 178 11.40 -8.45 -14.23
N HIS A 179 11.19 -7.54 -15.19
CA HIS A 179 10.30 -6.41 -14.99
C HIS A 179 8.88 -6.94 -14.96
N VAL A 180 8.20 -6.76 -13.82
CA VAL A 180 6.81 -7.19 -13.67
C VAL A 180 5.96 -6.32 -14.58
N PRO A 181 5.33 -6.86 -15.65
CA PRO A 181 4.55 -6.04 -16.54
C PRO A 181 3.40 -5.40 -15.75
N ARG A 182 3.26 -4.08 -15.87
CA ARG A 182 2.21 -3.29 -15.19
C ARG A 182 0.78 -3.80 -15.44
N VAL A 183 0.61 -4.65 -16.46
CA VAL A 183 -0.68 -5.09 -17.04
C VAL A 183 -0.95 -6.57 -16.83
N SER A 184 -0.01 -7.36 -16.28
CA SER A 184 -0.21 -8.79 -16.10
C SER A 184 -0.48 -9.06 -14.62
N CYS A 185 -1.74 -9.34 -14.27
CA CYS A 185 -2.26 -9.74 -12.95
C CYS A 185 -2.72 -8.62 -11.98
N ALA A 186 -1.85 -7.75 -11.45
CA ALA A 186 -2.18 -6.88 -10.28
C ALA A 186 -3.40 -5.93 -10.43
N ALA A 187 -3.69 -5.48 -11.65
CA ALA A 187 -4.76 -4.51 -11.91
C ALA A 187 -6.15 -5.15 -12.09
N ALA A 188 -6.21 -6.45 -12.42
CA ALA A 188 -7.45 -7.15 -12.73
C ALA A 188 -8.15 -7.62 -11.45
N SER A 189 -9.45 -7.39 -11.38
CA SER A 189 -10.28 -7.95 -10.31
C SER A 189 -10.25 -9.47 -10.39
N ALA A 190 -10.20 -10.12 -9.24
CA ALA A 190 -10.32 -11.57 -9.11
C ALA A 190 -11.55 -11.98 -8.29
N ASP A 191 -12.48 -11.05 -8.04
CA ASP A 191 -13.66 -11.32 -7.22
C ASP A 191 -14.63 -12.33 -7.85
N ASP A 192 -14.75 -12.30 -9.17
CA ASP A 192 -15.63 -13.21 -9.93
C ASP A 192 -14.88 -14.43 -10.48
N ALA A 193 -13.58 -14.57 -10.16
CA ALA A 193 -12.77 -15.68 -10.63
C ALA A 193 -13.02 -16.94 -9.81
N ASN A 194 -13.08 -18.09 -10.48
CA ASN A 194 -13.15 -19.38 -9.81
C ASN A 194 -11.74 -19.76 -9.28
N LEU A 195 -11.45 -19.37 -8.05
CA LEU A 195 -10.18 -19.59 -7.37
C LEU A 195 -10.31 -20.65 -6.27
N ASP A 196 -9.21 -21.35 -5.97
CA ASP A 196 -9.17 -22.29 -4.84
C ASP A 196 -9.54 -21.53 -3.54
N PRO A 197 -10.59 -21.96 -2.80
CA PRO A 197 -10.99 -21.33 -1.55
C PRO A 197 -9.85 -21.22 -0.53
N ARG A 198 -8.90 -22.17 -0.54
CA ARG A 198 -7.73 -22.16 0.37
C ARG A 198 -6.81 -20.96 0.12
N VAL A 199 -6.83 -20.41 -1.09
CA VAL A 199 -6.03 -19.24 -1.50
C VAL A 199 -6.85 -17.96 -1.46
N ALA A 200 -8.10 -18.02 -1.92
CA ALA A 200 -8.91 -16.83 -2.20
C ALA A 200 -9.91 -16.45 -1.08
N GLU A 201 -10.01 -17.23 -0.01
CA GLU A 201 -10.78 -16.84 1.17
C GLU A 201 -10.29 -15.48 1.71
N LEU A 202 -11.24 -14.60 2.01
CA LEU A 202 -10.91 -13.26 2.52
C LEU A 202 -10.22 -13.36 3.89
N PRO A 203 -9.27 -12.45 4.20
CA PRO A 203 -8.73 -12.34 5.55
C PRO A 203 -9.87 -12.12 6.57
N PRO A 204 -9.81 -12.71 7.77
CA PRO A 204 -10.87 -12.58 8.75
C PRO A 204 -11.18 -11.11 9.07
N ARG A 205 -12.46 -10.75 9.02
CA ARG A 205 -12.90 -9.36 9.26
C ARG A 205 -12.41 -8.79 10.60
N PRO A 206 -12.47 -9.51 11.74
CA PRO A 206 -11.97 -8.99 13.01
C PRO A 206 -10.47 -8.68 12.99
N LEU A 207 -9.66 -9.47 12.27
CA LEU A 207 -8.24 -9.21 12.06
C LEU A 207 -8.02 -7.88 11.33
N LEU A 208 -8.78 -7.66 10.24
CA LEU A 208 -8.71 -6.44 9.45
C LEU A 208 -9.18 -5.21 10.21
N GLU A 209 -10.25 -5.33 11.01
CA GLU A 209 -10.77 -4.23 11.84
C GLU A 209 -9.72 -3.78 12.86
N LYS A 210 -9.06 -4.74 13.52
CA LYS A 210 -8.00 -4.45 14.49
C LYS A 210 -6.77 -3.84 13.82
N LEU A 211 -6.31 -4.43 12.71
CA LEU A 211 -5.20 -3.90 11.91
C LEU A 211 -5.47 -2.47 11.42
N ALA A 212 -6.64 -2.22 10.83
CA ALA A 212 -7.03 -0.92 10.33
C ALA A 212 -7.13 0.12 11.45
N LYS A 213 -7.69 -0.24 12.61
CA LYS A 213 -7.73 0.65 13.78
C LYS A 213 -6.34 1.06 14.23
N GLU A 214 -5.45 0.09 14.41
CA GLU A 214 -4.08 0.35 14.86
C GLU A 214 -3.28 1.20 13.85
N LEU A 215 -3.40 0.91 12.55
CA LEU A 215 -2.71 1.69 11.52
C LEU A 215 -3.26 3.11 11.40
N ARG A 216 -4.57 3.32 11.54
CA ARG A 216 -5.15 4.67 11.58
C ARG A 216 -4.58 5.49 12.73
N ASN A 217 -4.47 4.88 13.92
CA ASN A 217 -3.91 5.55 15.10
C ASN A 217 -2.43 5.91 14.92
N ARG A 218 -1.63 4.98 14.37
CA ARG A 218 -0.18 5.17 14.20
C ARG A 218 0.18 6.10 13.05
N LEU A 219 -0.51 5.96 11.92
CA LEU A 219 -0.24 6.74 10.71
C LEU A 219 -0.94 8.10 10.75
N GLY A 220 -2.00 8.26 11.56
CA GLY A 220 -2.83 9.46 11.58
C GLY A 220 -3.69 9.63 10.32
N LEU A 221 -3.89 8.53 9.58
CA LEU A 221 -4.63 8.52 8.31
C LEU A 221 -6.02 7.94 8.48
N ARG A 222 -6.93 8.30 7.59
CA ARG A 222 -8.31 7.82 7.53
C ARG A 222 -8.65 7.25 6.16
N LEU A 223 -7.90 7.63 5.14
CA LEU A 223 -8.13 7.26 3.74
C LEU A 223 -6.89 6.61 3.14
N PHE A 224 -6.84 5.29 3.19
CA PHE A 224 -5.76 4.50 2.60
C PHE A 224 -6.25 3.10 2.22
N ASN A 225 -5.45 2.36 1.48
CA ASN A 225 -5.63 0.92 1.39
C ASN A 225 -4.35 0.18 1.78
N LEU A 226 -4.54 -1.09 2.12
CA LEU A 226 -3.48 -2.07 2.29
C LEU A 226 -3.51 -3.04 1.12
N ASP A 227 -2.33 -3.46 0.70
CA ASP A 227 -2.14 -4.59 -0.21
C ASP A 227 -1.64 -5.75 0.65
N ILE A 228 -2.49 -6.76 0.86
CA ILE A 228 -2.25 -7.89 1.76
C ILE A 228 -2.20 -9.19 0.97
N ILE A 229 -1.20 -10.03 1.25
CA ILE A 229 -1.11 -11.40 0.72
C ILE A 229 -1.22 -12.41 1.87
N ARG A 230 -1.70 -13.62 1.56
CA ARG A 230 -1.72 -14.76 2.49
C ARG A 230 -0.59 -15.72 2.08
N GLU A 231 0.23 -16.17 3.04
CA GLU A 231 1.27 -17.15 2.74
C GLU A 231 0.66 -18.46 2.21
N HIS A 232 1.12 -18.91 1.05
CA HIS A 232 0.61 -20.14 0.43
C HIS A 232 0.78 -21.31 1.41
N GLY A 233 -0.30 -22.05 1.64
CA GLY A 233 -0.30 -23.23 2.51
C GLY A 233 -0.54 -22.89 3.98
N SER A 234 -0.53 -21.60 4.34
CA SER A 234 -1.05 -21.12 5.61
C SER A 234 -2.52 -20.70 5.49
N ARG A 235 -3.27 -20.83 6.59
CA ARG A 235 -4.63 -20.29 6.72
C ARG A 235 -4.64 -18.91 7.39
N ASP A 236 -3.62 -18.60 8.18
CA ASP A 236 -3.67 -17.57 9.22
C ASP A 236 -2.47 -16.61 9.18
N ARG A 237 -1.53 -16.77 8.25
CA ARG A 237 -0.37 -15.88 8.07
C ARG A 237 -0.58 -14.92 6.92
N PHE A 238 -0.61 -13.64 7.25
CA PHE A 238 -0.84 -12.54 6.32
C PHE A 238 0.33 -11.57 6.33
N TYR A 239 0.63 -11.00 5.17
CA TYR A 239 1.70 -10.03 4.99
C TYR A 239 1.16 -8.78 4.32
N VAL A 240 1.39 -7.62 4.95
CA VAL A 240 1.18 -6.32 4.29
C VAL A 240 2.42 -6.03 3.43
N ILE A 241 2.20 -5.86 2.12
CA ILE A 241 3.29 -5.62 1.16
C ILE A 241 3.34 -4.18 0.65
N ASP A 242 2.25 -3.41 0.81
CA ASP A 242 2.18 -2.00 0.45
C ASP A 242 1.04 -1.29 1.18
N ILE A 243 1.18 0.03 1.40
CA ILE A 243 0.12 0.91 1.92
C ILE A 243 0.05 2.13 1.02
N ASN A 244 -1.11 2.43 0.46
CA ASN A 244 -1.25 3.60 -0.41
C ASN A 244 -2.18 4.64 0.21
N TYR A 245 -1.72 5.88 0.28
CA TYR A 245 -2.55 7.03 0.64
C TYR A 245 -3.54 7.32 -0.49
N PHE A 246 -4.80 7.58 -0.13
CA PHE A 246 -5.86 7.99 -1.06
C PHE A 246 -5.81 7.23 -2.41
N PRO A 247 -6.00 5.90 -2.39
CA PRO A 247 -5.94 5.12 -3.62
C PRO A 247 -7.09 5.48 -4.58
N GLY A 248 -7.02 4.95 -5.81
CA GLY A 248 -8.16 5.00 -6.71
C GLY A 248 -9.35 4.20 -6.18
N TYR A 249 -10.26 4.86 -5.45
CA TYR A 249 -11.48 4.28 -4.89
C TYR A 249 -12.54 3.95 -5.95
N GLY A 250 -12.43 4.46 -7.19
CA GLY A 250 -13.38 4.14 -8.26
C GLY A 250 -13.46 2.65 -8.64
N LYS A 251 -12.51 1.82 -8.16
CA LYS A 251 -12.53 0.37 -8.31
C LYS A 251 -13.07 -0.37 -7.08
N MET A 252 -13.49 0.36 -6.04
CA MET A 252 -14.07 -0.19 -4.83
C MET A 252 -15.60 -0.28 -5.01
N PRO A 253 -16.23 -1.46 -4.85
CA PRO A 253 -17.68 -1.57 -4.99
C PRO A 253 -18.42 -0.71 -3.96
N GLY A 254 -19.37 0.10 -4.44
CA GLY A 254 -20.18 1.00 -3.62
C GLY A 254 -19.40 2.18 -3.04
N TYR A 255 -18.32 2.61 -3.69
CA TYR A 255 -17.46 3.67 -3.15
C TYR A 255 -18.21 4.98 -2.94
N GLU A 256 -19.16 5.33 -3.81
CA GLU A 256 -19.90 6.58 -3.75
C GLU A 256 -20.64 6.72 -2.41
N HIS A 257 -21.38 5.68 -2.03
CA HIS A 257 -22.13 5.64 -0.76
C HIS A 257 -21.19 5.65 0.44
N ILE A 258 -20.18 4.77 0.45
CA ILE A 258 -19.21 4.67 1.54
C ILE A 258 -18.49 6.01 1.78
N PHE A 259 -18.06 6.68 0.71
CA PHE A 259 -17.36 7.96 0.81
C PHE A 259 -18.30 9.08 1.24
N THR A 260 -19.54 9.11 0.72
CA THR A 260 -20.54 10.12 1.08
C THR A 260 -20.90 10.01 2.56
N ASP A 261 -21.20 8.80 3.04
CA ASP A 261 -21.52 8.54 4.44
C ASP A 261 -20.37 8.92 5.35
N PHE A 262 -19.14 8.59 4.96
CA PHE A 262 -17.94 8.96 5.70
C PHE A 262 -17.77 10.49 5.82
N LEU A 263 -17.92 11.23 4.72
CA LEU A 263 -17.82 12.69 4.73
C LEU A 263 -18.94 13.33 5.56
N LEU A 264 -20.17 12.82 5.47
CA LEU A 264 -21.29 13.28 6.28
C LEU A 264 -21.02 13.07 7.78
N ASN A 265 -20.52 11.89 8.16
CA ASN A 265 -20.19 11.56 9.54
C ASN A 265 -19.06 12.45 10.10
N LEU A 266 -18.08 12.83 9.27
CA LEU A 266 -17.02 13.77 9.67
C LEU A 266 -17.58 15.15 10.01
N VAL A 267 -18.51 15.65 9.20
CA VAL A 267 -19.15 16.95 9.43
C VAL A 267 -20.01 16.90 10.70
N GLN A 268 -20.85 15.88 10.87
CA GLN A 268 -21.71 15.73 12.04
C GLN A 268 -20.93 15.53 13.36
N GLY A 269 -19.82 14.79 13.32
CA GLY A 269 -18.95 14.59 14.48
C GLY A 269 -18.32 15.89 14.99
N LYS A 270 -18.05 16.86 14.11
CA LYS A 270 -17.59 18.20 14.50
C LYS A 270 -18.67 19.00 15.22
N TYR A 271 -19.92 18.94 14.77
CA TYR A 271 -21.03 19.64 15.43
C TYR A 271 -21.22 19.15 16.86
N LYS A 272 -21.23 17.83 17.08
CA LYS A 272 -21.37 17.25 18.43
C LYS A 272 -20.23 17.64 19.37
N LYS A 273 -18.99 17.77 18.88
CA LYS A 273 -17.83 18.19 19.69
C LYS A 273 -17.78 19.69 19.99
N ARG A 274 -18.49 20.53 19.23
CA ARG A 274 -18.58 21.98 19.46
C ARG A 274 -19.73 22.38 20.38
N SER A 275 -20.71 21.48 20.56
CA SER A 275 -21.89 21.66 21.42
C SER A 275 -21.73 21.08 22.83
N CYS A 276 -20.54 20.59 23.18
CA CYS A 276 -20.14 20.16 24.52
C CYS A 276 -19.02 21.08 25.01
#